data_AF-A0A935ZD82-F1
#
_entry.id   AF-A0A935ZD82-F1
#
_cell.length_a   1.000
_cell.length_b   1.000
_cell.length_c   1.000
_cell.angle_alpha   90.00
_cell.angle_beta   90.00
_cell.angle_gamma   90.00
#
_symmetry.space_group_name_H-M   'P 1'
#
loop_
_entity.id
_entity.type
_entity.pdbx_description
1 polymer ?
#
loop_
_entity_poly.entity_id
_entity_poly.type
_entity_poly.pdbx_seq_one_letter_code
_entity_poly.pdbx_strand_id
1 'polypeptide(L)'
;MAMASLGCRRGCASELLEGPKKATEAPLELSGTDCPAGLVRCREGRVERSLGGHVPVRCERGESCTCPFVTELECPGPCLLEGEEVYLGDAGAALCRTPGARSVPVVSPAPEGACDSDDARCVGGALVVCAPSPRTVARCLRGCAGPGVVGPDVPLAELEALCAP
;
A
#
# COMPACT_ATOMS: atom_id res chain seq x y z
N MET A 1 0.31 2.38 -35.80
CA MET A 1 -0.57 2.01 -34.68
C MET A 1 0.20 1.09 -33.77
N ALA A 2 0.60 1.57 -32.60
CA ALA A 2 1.44 0.84 -31.65
C ALA A 2 0.73 0.74 -30.29
N MET A 3 1.12 -0.28 -29.54
CA MET A 3 0.83 -0.59 -28.13
C MET A 3 -0.46 -1.36 -27.83
N ALA A 4 -0.35 -2.69 -27.89
CA ALA A 4 -1.11 -3.57 -27.02
C ALA A 4 -0.32 -3.74 -25.70
N SER A 5 -0.92 -3.27 -24.61
CA SER A 5 -0.47 -3.45 -23.24
C SER A 5 -0.68 -4.91 -22.81
N LEU A 6 0.41 -5.66 -22.64
CA LEU A 6 0.39 -6.96 -21.97
C LEU A 6 0.78 -6.75 -20.51
N GLY A 7 -0.23 -6.68 -19.65
CA GLY A 7 -0.06 -6.75 -18.21
C GLY A 7 0.46 -8.13 -17.80
N CYS A 8 1.51 -8.17 -16.97
CA CYS A 8 2.01 -9.42 -16.42
C CYS A 8 1.03 -9.98 -15.40
N ARG A 9 0.34 -11.07 -15.75
CA ARG A 9 -0.26 -11.99 -14.77
C ARG A 9 0.87 -12.79 -14.13
N ARG A 10 0.74 -13.09 -12.83
CA ARG A 10 1.67 -13.93 -12.04
C ARG A 10 2.13 -15.14 -12.87
N GLY A 11 3.43 -15.24 -13.17
CA GLY A 11 4.00 -16.37 -13.94
C GLY A 11 4.96 -16.02 -15.09
N CYS A 12 5.29 -14.74 -15.34
CA CYS A 12 6.09 -14.26 -16.48
C CYS A 12 7.56 -14.75 -16.55
N ALA A 13 8.03 -15.66 -15.69
CA ALA A 13 9.39 -16.22 -15.76
C ALA A 13 9.50 -17.48 -16.65
N SER A 14 8.40 -17.97 -17.21
CA SER A 14 8.38 -19.27 -17.90
C SER A 14 8.78 -19.22 -19.38
N GLU A 15 8.74 -18.04 -20.03
CA GLU A 15 8.94 -17.91 -21.49
C GLU A 15 10.34 -17.43 -21.91
N LEU A 16 11.23 -17.12 -20.97
CA LEU A 16 12.61 -16.65 -21.27
C LEU A 16 13.65 -17.78 -21.36
N LEU A 17 13.24 -19.05 -21.24
CA LEU A 17 14.13 -20.21 -21.12
C LEU A 17 14.29 -21.05 -22.41
N GLU A 18 13.80 -20.62 -23.57
CA GLU A 18 14.05 -21.28 -24.85
C GLU A 18 15.18 -20.63 -25.66
N GLY A 19 16.27 -20.27 -24.98
CA GLY A 19 17.55 -19.89 -25.60
C GLY A 19 18.62 -20.98 -25.42
N PRO A 20 19.56 -21.17 -26.37
CA PRO A 20 20.52 -22.27 -26.31
C PRO A 20 21.42 -22.19 -25.07
N LYS A 21 21.36 -23.26 -24.27
CA LYS A 21 22.00 -23.45 -22.97
C LYS A 21 23.52 -23.22 -23.00
N LYS A 22 23.97 -22.18 -22.31
CA LYS A 22 25.22 -22.14 -21.53
C LYS A 22 25.03 -21.24 -20.32
N ALA A 23 24.31 -21.74 -19.32
CA ALA A 23 24.35 -21.17 -17.98
C ALA A 23 24.85 -22.27 -17.04
N THR A 24 26.00 -22.01 -16.43
CA THR A 24 26.54 -22.74 -15.30
C THR A 24 25.43 -22.85 -14.25
N GLU A 25 24.98 -24.08 -13.96
CA GLU A 25 23.89 -24.36 -13.03
C GLU A 25 24.34 -24.08 -11.58
N ALA A 26 24.37 -22.81 -11.20
CA ALA A 26 24.05 -22.46 -9.83
C ALA A 26 22.52 -22.54 -9.72
N PRO A 27 21.96 -23.27 -8.74
CA PRO A 27 20.51 -23.26 -8.51
C PRO A 27 20.05 -21.81 -8.38
N LEU A 28 19.02 -21.40 -9.11
CA LEU A 28 18.32 -20.16 -8.79
C LEU A 28 17.78 -20.33 -7.37
N GLU A 29 18.47 -19.76 -6.39
CA GLU A 29 17.94 -19.63 -5.04
C GLU A 29 16.75 -18.68 -5.11
N LEU A 30 15.55 -19.27 -5.21
CA LEU A 30 14.26 -18.57 -5.09
C LEU A 30 13.95 -18.21 -3.63
N SER A 31 14.93 -18.38 -2.74
CA SER A 31 14.79 -17.98 -1.36
C SER A 31 15.18 -16.52 -1.20
N GLY A 32 14.21 -15.73 -0.78
CA GLY A 32 14.36 -14.32 -0.48
C GLY A 32 13.00 -13.75 -0.12
N THR A 33 12.97 -12.43 0.10
CA THR A 33 11.74 -11.72 0.40
C THR A 33 11.44 -10.73 -0.71
N ASP A 34 10.22 -10.81 -1.22
CA ASP A 34 9.73 -9.86 -2.21
C ASP A 34 9.31 -8.58 -1.49
N CYS A 35 10.05 -7.51 -1.78
CA CYS A 35 9.69 -6.16 -1.37
C CYS A 35 8.69 -5.58 -2.37
N PRO A 36 7.49 -5.16 -1.93
CA PRO A 36 6.55 -4.53 -2.83
C PRO A 36 7.11 -3.18 -3.28
N ALA A 37 7.13 -2.95 -4.59
CA ALA A 37 7.34 -1.62 -5.13
C ALA A 37 6.14 -0.74 -4.80
N GLY A 38 6.37 0.53 -4.44
CA GLY A 38 5.29 1.50 -4.17
C GLY A 38 4.73 1.50 -2.74
N LEU A 39 5.32 0.73 -1.83
CA LEU A 39 5.18 1.03 -0.39
C LEU A 39 5.86 2.37 -0.11
N VAL A 40 5.19 3.19 0.69
CA VAL A 40 5.72 4.45 1.18
C VAL A 40 5.49 4.53 2.68
N ARG A 41 6.39 5.24 3.36
CA ARG A 41 6.29 5.56 4.78
C ARG A 41 6.81 6.95 5.01
N CYS A 42 6.39 7.58 6.11
CA CYS A 42 6.92 8.87 6.50
C CYS A 42 7.64 8.73 7.84
N ARG A 43 8.91 9.12 7.89
CA ARG A 43 9.77 9.06 9.08
C ARG A 43 10.51 10.36 9.29
N GLU A 44 10.34 10.96 10.45
CA GLU A 44 11.02 12.20 10.85
C GLU A 44 10.80 13.33 9.81
N GLY A 45 9.59 13.40 9.26
CA GLY A 45 9.24 14.37 8.21
C GLY A 45 9.79 14.03 6.82
N ARG A 46 10.32 12.81 6.59
CA ARG A 46 10.79 12.36 5.28
C ARG A 46 9.88 11.26 4.76
N VAL A 47 9.35 11.45 3.56
CA VAL A 47 8.61 10.39 2.86
C VAL A 47 9.62 9.53 2.13
N GLU A 48 9.62 8.25 2.48
CA GLU A 48 10.49 7.25 1.89
C GLU A 48 9.66 6.25 1.08
N ARG A 49 10.13 5.89 -0.12
CA ARG A 49 9.50 4.92 -1.01
C ARG A 49 10.35 3.66 -1.12
N SER A 50 9.71 2.50 -1.03
CA SER A 50 10.33 1.20 -1.29
C SER A 50 10.74 1.11 -2.76
N LEU A 51 12.00 0.76 -3.01
CA LEU A 51 12.52 0.50 -4.35
C LEU A 51 11.93 -0.78 -4.96
N GLY A 52 11.31 -1.63 -4.14
CA GLY A 52 10.81 -2.93 -4.53
C GLY A 52 11.93 -3.90 -4.96
N GLY A 53 11.54 -5.14 -5.23
CA GLY A 53 12.43 -6.17 -5.75
C GLY A 53 12.66 -7.33 -4.80
N HIS A 54 13.31 -8.36 -5.30
CA HIS A 54 13.62 -9.57 -4.55
C HIS A 54 14.90 -9.34 -3.74
N VAL A 55 14.79 -9.37 -2.41
CA VAL A 55 15.95 -9.30 -1.52
C VAL A 55 16.42 -10.74 -1.25
N PRO A 56 17.65 -11.12 -1.62
CA PRO A 56 18.15 -12.50 -1.52
C PRO A 56 18.42 -12.96 -0.07
N VAL A 57 18.07 -12.16 0.93
CA VAL A 57 18.21 -12.50 2.35
C VAL A 57 16.91 -13.19 2.80
N ARG A 58 17.01 -14.44 3.26
CA ARG A 58 15.91 -15.13 3.95
C ARG A 58 15.65 -14.42 5.27
N CYS A 59 14.45 -13.88 5.41
CA CYS A 59 14.03 -13.22 6.64
C CYS A 59 13.61 -14.28 7.64
N GLU A 60 14.48 -14.60 8.59
CA GLU A 60 14.04 -15.33 9.77
C GLU A 60 13.13 -14.40 10.58
N ARG A 61 11.97 -14.92 11.02
CA ARG A 61 11.02 -14.15 11.82
C ARG A 61 11.71 -13.63 13.08
N GLY A 62 12.05 -12.34 13.11
CA GLY A 62 12.57 -11.70 14.33
C GLY A 62 13.61 -10.60 14.10
N GLU A 63 14.36 -10.64 12.98
CA GLU A 63 15.33 -9.59 12.65
C GLU A 63 14.96 -8.96 11.30
N SER A 64 14.82 -7.64 11.31
CA SER A 64 14.09 -6.85 10.32
C SER A 64 14.69 -6.93 8.93
N CYS A 65 14.10 -7.74 8.06
CA CYS A 65 14.20 -7.49 6.63
C CYS A 65 13.49 -6.20 6.29
N THR A 66 14.26 -5.12 6.35
CA THR A 66 13.78 -3.81 5.93
C THR A 66 13.98 -3.73 4.43
N CYS A 67 12.88 -3.64 3.69
CA CYS A 67 12.95 -3.33 2.27
C CYS A 67 13.78 -2.07 2.04
N PRO A 68 14.59 -1.98 0.96
CA PRO A 68 15.34 -0.77 0.70
C PRO A 68 14.37 0.37 0.39
N PHE A 69 14.39 1.41 1.22
CA PHE A 69 13.65 2.65 1.04
C PHE A 69 14.59 3.77 0.60
N VAL A 70 14.09 4.66 -0.25
CA VAL A 70 14.77 5.90 -0.63
C VAL A 70 13.89 7.08 -0.30
N THR A 71 14.49 8.19 0.14
CA THR A 71 13.76 9.44 0.33
C THR A 71 13.22 9.93 -1.01
N GLU A 72 11.91 10.09 -1.08
CA GLU A 72 11.21 10.64 -2.23
C GLU A 72 11.04 12.15 -2.08
N LEU A 73 10.65 12.62 -0.88
CA LEU A 73 10.49 14.03 -0.57
C LEU A 73 10.62 14.31 0.94
N GLU A 74 10.81 15.58 1.28
CA GLU A 74 10.77 16.08 2.65
C GLU A 74 9.46 16.86 2.88
N CYS A 75 8.79 16.57 3.99
CA CYS A 75 7.61 17.27 4.41
C CYS A 75 7.99 18.62 5.06
N PRO A 76 7.24 19.70 4.81
CA PRO A 76 7.44 20.99 5.49
C PRO A 76 7.05 20.97 6.98
N GLY A 77 6.61 19.83 7.49
CA GLY A 77 6.18 19.60 8.86
C GLY A 77 6.19 18.11 9.19
N PRO A 78 5.63 17.70 10.34
CA PRO A 78 5.63 16.30 10.75
C PRO A 78 4.75 15.44 9.84
N CYS A 79 4.98 14.12 9.88
CA CYS A 79 4.18 13.14 9.16
C CYS A 79 2.74 13.05 9.72
N LEU A 80 1.80 12.65 8.86
CA LEU A 80 0.43 12.28 9.26
C LEU A 80 0.37 10.87 9.83
N LEU A 81 1.13 9.93 9.23
CA LEU A 81 1.29 8.56 9.69
C LEU A 81 2.79 8.30 9.88
N GLU A 82 3.28 8.50 11.10
CA GLU A 82 4.69 8.32 11.44
C GLU A 82 5.05 6.83 11.50
N GLY A 83 6.07 6.43 10.74
CA GLY A 83 6.64 5.08 10.76
C GLY A 83 5.77 3.97 10.15
N GLU A 84 4.52 4.25 9.79
CA GLU A 84 3.63 3.28 9.15
C GLU A 84 3.95 3.10 7.65
N GLU A 85 4.00 1.85 7.21
CA GLU A 85 4.20 1.47 5.81
C GLU A 85 2.84 1.27 5.15
N VAL A 86 2.55 2.08 4.13
CA VAL A 86 1.27 2.08 3.41
C VAL A 86 1.53 2.06 1.90
N TYR A 87 0.58 1.53 1.13
CA TYR A 87 0.66 1.60 -0.32
C TYR A 87 -0.10 2.84 -0.80
N LEU A 88 0.63 3.80 -1.41
CA LEU A 88 0.05 5.05 -1.97
C LEU A 88 0.30 5.23 -3.46
N GLY A 89 0.97 4.29 -4.12
CA GLY A 89 1.44 4.51 -5.49
C GLY A 89 2.32 5.77 -5.53
N ASP A 90 1.95 6.75 -6.37
CA ASP A 90 2.68 8.02 -6.51
C ASP A 90 2.21 9.14 -5.56
N ALA A 91 1.29 8.85 -4.64
CA ALA A 91 0.72 9.83 -3.73
C ALA A 91 1.50 9.95 -2.39
N GLY A 92 2.83 9.81 -2.40
CA GLY A 92 3.65 9.87 -1.18
C GLY A 92 3.51 11.17 -0.39
N ALA A 93 3.28 12.30 -1.07
CA ALA A 93 3.02 13.60 -0.45
C ALA A 93 1.78 13.61 0.46
N ALA A 94 0.85 12.65 0.29
CA ALA A 94 -0.32 12.51 1.16
C ALA A 94 0.04 12.12 2.60
N LEU A 95 1.27 11.66 2.86
CA LEU A 95 1.76 11.41 4.22
C LEU A 95 2.23 12.67 4.94
N CYS A 96 2.42 13.79 4.25
CA CYS A 96 2.80 15.03 4.89
C CYS A 96 1.62 15.70 5.59
N ARG A 97 1.86 16.32 6.75
CA ARG A 97 0.82 17.07 7.47
C ARG A 97 0.18 18.12 6.57
N THR A 98 -1.11 17.93 6.31
CA THR A 98 -1.98 18.91 5.68
C THR A 98 -2.94 19.45 6.74
N PRO A 99 -2.93 20.75 7.06
CA PRO A 99 -3.85 21.33 8.03
C PRO A 99 -5.30 21.04 7.67
N GLY A 100 -6.09 20.54 8.62
CA GLY A 100 -7.51 20.22 8.41
C GLY A 100 -7.79 18.87 7.73
N ALA A 101 -6.76 18.10 7.35
CA ALA A 101 -6.96 16.74 6.87
C ALA A 101 -7.64 15.88 7.96
N ARG A 102 -8.67 15.12 7.56
CA ARG A 102 -9.39 14.18 8.43
C ARG A 102 -8.94 12.74 8.22
N SER A 103 -8.50 12.43 7.00
CA SER A 103 -8.00 11.13 6.63
C SER A 103 -6.70 11.25 5.83
N VAL A 104 -6.01 10.12 5.69
CA VAL A 104 -4.94 9.92 4.74
C VAL A 104 -5.39 8.84 3.78
N PRO A 105 -5.40 9.06 2.45
CA PRO A 105 -5.69 7.99 1.50
C PRO A 105 -4.67 6.88 1.72
N VAL A 106 -5.09 5.62 1.75
CA VAL A 106 -4.22 4.45 1.84
C VAL A 106 -4.87 3.32 1.06
N VAL A 107 -4.09 2.43 0.45
CA VAL A 107 -4.64 1.22 -0.16
C VAL A 107 -4.09 0.01 0.57
N SER A 108 -4.97 -0.72 1.24
CA SER A 108 -4.61 -1.97 1.90
C SER A 108 -5.79 -2.93 1.92
N PRO A 109 -5.57 -4.24 2.15
CA PRO A 109 -6.66 -5.16 2.42
C PRO A 109 -7.56 -4.65 3.54
N ALA A 110 -8.87 -4.90 3.42
CA ALA A 110 -9.79 -4.62 4.52
C ALA A 110 -9.46 -5.51 5.73
N PRO A 111 -9.65 -5.03 6.97
CA PRO A 111 -9.56 -5.89 8.15
C PRO A 111 -10.54 -7.06 8.05
N GLU A 112 -10.18 -8.22 8.62
CA GLU A 112 -11.08 -9.38 8.65
C GLU A 112 -12.39 -9.03 9.36
N GLY A 113 -13.52 -9.45 8.77
CA GLY A 113 -14.84 -9.15 9.30
C GLY A 113 -15.27 -7.68 9.21
N ALA A 114 -14.51 -6.81 8.52
CA ALA A 114 -14.89 -5.42 8.34
C ALA A 114 -16.18 -5.27 7.52
N CYS A 115 -16.46 -6.17 6.57
CA CYS A 115 -17.60 -6.08 5.67
C CYS A 115 -18.67 -7.13 5.99
N ASP A 116 -19.87 -6.66 6.30
CA ASP A 116 -21.12 -7.42 6.46
C ASP A 116 -22.20 -7.01 5.44
N SER A 117 -21.98 -5.91 4.72
CA SER A 117 -22.77 -5.45 3.56
C SER A 117 -21.84 -4.96 2.44
N ASP A 118 -22.42 -4.57 1.31
CA ASP A 118 -21.70 -3.98 0.17
C ASP A 118 -21.26 -2.53 0.42
N ASP A 119 -21.74 -1.92 1.50
CA ASP A 119 -21.57 -0.51 1.80
C ASP A 119 -20.15 -0.17 2.28
N ALA A 120 -19.77 1.08 2.11
CA ALA A 120 -18.55 1.61 2.69
C ALA A 120 -18.78 2.10 4.13
N ARG A 121 -17.75 1.99 4.97
CA ARG A 121 -17.87 2.23 6.41
C ARG A 121 -16.53 2.56 7.05
N CYS A 122 -16.57 3.02 8.30
CA CYS A 122 -15.38 3.21 9.12
C CYS A 122 -15.27 2.12 10.20
N VAL A 123 -14.17 1.37 10.22
CA VAL A 123 -13.91 0.30 11.20
C VAL A 123 -12.52 0.49 11.80
N GLY A 124 -12.43 0.68 13.12
CA GLY A 124 -11.13 0.83 13.80
C GLY A 124 -10.27 2.00 13.27
N GLY A 125 -10.91 3.04 12.70
CA GLY A 125 -10.24 4.17 12.06
C GLY A 125 -9.86 3.95 10.59
N ALA A 126 -10.15 2.79 10.00
CA ALA A 126 -10.00 2.52 8.57
C ALA A 126 -11.30 2.82 7.82
N LEU A 127 -11.22 3.61 6.75
CA LEU A 127 -12.30 3.78 5.78
C LEU A 127 -12.24 2.61 4.80
N VAL A 128 -13.24 1.74 4.87
CA VAL A 128 -13.33 0.50 4.11
C VAL A 128 -14.44 0.62 3.09
N VAL A 129 -14.15 0.24 1.85
CA VAL A 129 -15.15 0.06 0.78
C VAL A 129 -15.32 -1.44 0.58
N CYS A 130 -16.54 -1.95 0.76
CA CYS A 130 -16.81 -3.40 0.78
C CYS A 130 -17.10 -4.01 -0.60
N ALA A 131 -17.76 -3.28 -1.51
CA ALA A 131 -17.97 -3.69 -2.89
C ALA A 131 -17.10 -2.90 -3.90
N PRO A 132 -16.76 -3.46 -5.08
CA PRO A 132 -16.91 -4.87 -5.47
C PRO A 132 -15.87 -5.79 -4.83
N SER A 133 -14.86 -5.22 -4.16
CA SER A 133 -13.87 -5.97 -3.39
C SER A 133 -13.50 -5.21 -2.11
N PRO A 134 -13.53 -5.87 -0.94
CA PRO A 134 -13.18 -5.25 0.33
C PRO A 134 -11.76 -4.69 0.34
N ARG A 135 -11.65 -3.38 0.58
CA ARG A 135 -10.36 -2.70 0.70
C ARG A 135 -10.46 -1.49 1.62
N THR A 136 -9.38 -1.23 2.35
CA THR A 136 -9.18 0.06 3.01
C THR A 136 -8.75 1.07 1.95
N VAL A 137 -9.42 2.21 1.88
CA VAL A 137 -9.16 3.30 0.91
C VAL A 137 -8.58 4.55 1.56
N ALA A 138 -8.74 4.68 2.88
CA ALA A 138 -8.18 5.76 3.67
C ALA A 138 -8.13 5.39 5.15
N ARG A 139 -7.36 6.14 5.93
CA ARG A 139 -7.27 6.00 7.38
C ARG A 139 -7.58 7.32 8.06
N CYS A 140 -8.55 7.32 8.96
CA CYS A 140 -8.94 8.47 9.75
C CYS A 140 -7.86 8.82 10.78
N LEU A 141 -7.44 10.08 10.79
CA LEU A 141 -6.37 10.57 11.66
C LEU A 141 -6.77 10.62 13.14
N ARG A 142 -8.07 10.73 13.42
CA ARG A 142 -8.65 10.79 14.78
C ARG A 142 -9.62 9.65 15.06
N GLY A 143 -9.57 8.59 14.25
CA GLY A 143 -10.52 7.48 14.32
C GLY A 143 -11.87 7.79 13.68
N CYS A 144 -12.83 6.88 13.85
CA CYS A 144 -14.18 7.01 13.30
C CYS A 144 -15.04 7.94 14.15
N ALA A 145 -15.91 8.73 13.52
CA ALA A 145 -16.91 9.56 14.20
C ALA A 145 -18.05 8.73 14.83
N GLY A 146 -18.30 7.53 14.31
CA GLY A 146 -19.32 6.59 14.78
C GLY A 146 -19.48 5.39 13.82
N PRO A 147 -20.42 4.46 14.09
CA PRO A 147 -20.76 3.37 13.17
C PRO A 147 -21.56 3.92 11.98
N GLY A 148 -20.90 4.69 11.12
CA GLY A 148 -21.51 5.22 9.92
C GLY A 148 -21.27 4.29 8.74
N VAL A 149 -22.32 4.11 7.95
CA VAL A 149 -22.35 3.32 6.72
C VAL A 149 -22.85 4.24 5.62
N VAL A 150 -22.18 4.22 4.48
CA VAL A 150 -22.48 5.03 3.30
C VAL A 150 -22.42 4.11 2.08
N GLY A 151 -23.26 4.37 1.06
CA GLY A 151 -23.46 3.43 -0.05
C GLY A 151 -22.17 3.00 -0.80
N PRO A 152 -22.23 1.94 -1.61
CA PRO A 152 -21.05 1.28 -2.20
C PRO A 152 -20.19 2.17 -3.13
N ASP A 153 -20.76 3.26 -3.67
CA ASP A 153 -20.12 4.14 -4.66
C ASP A 153 -20.04 5.60 -4.20
N VAL A 154 -19.77 5.84 -2.92
CA VAL A 154 -19.58 7.21 -2.43
C VAL A 154 -18.17 7.77 -2.73
N PRO A 155 -18.05 9.06 -3.08
CA PRO A 155 -16.76 9.70 -3.25
C PRO A 155 -16.00 9.74 -1.92
N LEU A 156 -14.66 9.74 -1.99
CA LEU A 156 -13.79 9.76 -0.80
C LEU A 156 -14.12 10.91 0.16
N ALA A 157 -14.47 12.08 -0.37
CA ALA A 157 -14.86 13.24 0.45
C ALA A 157 -16.10 12.97 1.33
N GLU A 158 -17.05 12.15 0.86
CA GLU A 158 -18.21 11.73 1.66
C GLU A 158 -17.82 10.64 2.66
N LEU A 159 -16.89 9.74 2.31
CA LEU A 159 -16.33 8.76 3.25
C LEU A 159 -15.58 9.44 4.41
N GLU A 160 -14.89 10.55 4.14
CA GLU A 160 -14.19 11.33 5.18
C GLU A 160 -15.15 11.93 6.21
N ALA A 161 -16.45 12.03 5.92
CA ALA A 161 -17.45 12.42 6.92
C ALA A 161 -17.59 11.35 8.03
N LEU A 162 -17.15 10.11 7.78
CA LEU A 162 -17.09 9.05 8.78
C LEU A 162 -15.88 9.18 9.71
N CYS A 163 -14.90 10.02 9.38
CA CYS A 163 -13.79 10.31 10.26
C CYS A 163 -14.18 11.34 11.33
N ALA A 164 -13.65 11.16 12.53
CA ALA A 164 -13.80 12.14 13.60
C ALA A 164 -13.21 13.50 13.16
N PRO A 165 -13.87 14.63 13.51
CA PRO A 165 -13.44 15.96 13.11
C PRO A 165 -12.11 16.38 13.73
#